data_AF-A0A971FIQ0-F1
#
_entry.id   AF-A0A971FIQ0-F1
#
_cell.length_a   1.000
_cell.length_b   1.000
_cell.length_c   1.000
_cell.angle_alpha   90.00
_cell.angle_beta   90.00
_cell.angle_gamma   90.00
#
_symmetry.space_group_name_H-M   'P 1'
#
loop_
_entity.id
_entity.type
_entity.pdbx_description
1 polymer ?
#
loop_
_entity_poly.entity_id
_entity_poly.type
_entity_poly.pdbx_seq_one_letter_code
_entity_poly.pdbx_strand_id
1 'polypeptide(L)'
;MRKKKSRHVQGTNALEEAEYIIRKAQEQISCVVTRGALCYFSTLTGDAWMLDPEDAFALCLAIDGDRQNFRILETDSTSAVEWQAKYSFDGDTFIVVEPSGRMRQIFGYPAKEIQNAIANAQQATRGKQ
;
A
#
# COMPACT_ATOMS: atom_id res chain seq x y z
N MET A 1 -24.77 -8.55 2.20
CA MET A 1 -23.69 -8.45 1.19
C MET A 1 -22.79 -7.28 1.57
N ARG A 2 -21.54 -7.52 1.98
CA ARG A 2 -20.59 -6.43 2.31
C ARG A 2 -20.04 -5.86 0.99
N LYS A 3 -20.24 -4.57 0.74
CA LYS A 3 -19.68 -3.88 -0.42
C LYS A 3 -18.14 -3.92 -0.32
N LYS A 4 -17.47 -4.55 -1.28
CA LYS A 4 -16.02 -4.42 -1.48
C LYS A 4 -15.72 -2.95 -1.77
N LYS A 5 -14.79 -2.34 -1.02
CA LYS A 5 -14.46 -0.91 -1.18
C LYS A 5 -13.48 -0.78 -2.35
N SER A 6 -14.01 -0.47 -3.53
CA SER A 6 -13.21 -0.05 -4.68
C SER A 6 -13.04 1.47 -4.65
N ARG A 7 -11.80 1.95 -4.75
CA ARG A 7 -11.50 3.39 -4.90
C ARG A 7 -10.79 3.60 -6.22
N HIS A 8 -11.19 4.64 -6.94
CA HIS A 8 -10.46 5.12 -8.12
C HIS A 8 -9.34 6.03 -7.65
N VAL A 9 -8.13 5.76 -8.11
CA VAL A 9 -6.94 6.57 -7.87
C VAL A 9 -6.51 7.18 -9.20
N GLN A 10 -6.14 8.47 -9.20
CA GLN A 10 -5.66 9.14 -10.41
C GLN A 10 -4.27 8.64 -10.79
N GLY A 11 -4.07 8.36 -12.09
CA GLY A 11 -2.81 7.89 -12.65
C GLY A 11 -2.88 6.47 -13.22
N THR A 12 -2.07 6.23 -14.24
CA THR A 12 -1.78 4.93 -14.85
C THR A 12 -0.43 4.44 -14.27
N ASN A 13 -0.24 3.13 -14.10
CA ASN A 13 0.97 2.45 -13.58
C ASN A 13 0.91 2.00 -12.11
N ALA A 14 -0.27 1.96 -11.47
CA ALA A 14 -0.40 1.38 -10.14
C ALA A 14 -0.08 -0.12 -10.13
N LEU A 15 -0.45 -0.85 -11.19
CA LEU A 15 -0.14 -2.27 -11.35
C LEU A 15 1.36 -2.49 -11.57
N GLU A 16 1.98 -1.70 -12.45
CA GLU A 16 3.43 -1.78 -12.70
C GLU A 16 4.25 -1.56 -11.42
N GLU A 17 3.88 -0.56 -10.63
CA GLU A 17 4.55 -0.26 -9.35
C GLU A 17 4.28 -1.35 -8.31
N ALA A 18 3.09 -1.94 -8.28
CA ALA A 18 2.81 -3.11 -7.45
C ALA A 18 3.70 -4.30 -7.85
N GLU A 19 3.85 -4.60 -9.15
CA GLU A 19 4.75 -5.65 -9.63
C GLU A 19 6.21 -5.39 -9.25
N TYR A 20 6.68 -4.15 -9.42
CA TYR A 20 8.04 -3.75 -9.03
C TYR A 20 8.30 -4.01 -7.55
N ILE A 21 7.36 -3.65 -6.68
CA ILE A 21 7.51 -3.78 -5.23
C ILE A 21 7.38 -5.23 -4.77
N ILE A 22 6.54 -6.03 -5.42
CA ILE A 22 6.48 -7.50 -5.18
C ILE A 22 7.83 -8.15 -5.49
N ARG A 23 8.46 -7.79 -6.61
CA ARG A 23 9.79 -8.27 -6.94
C ARG A 23 10.82 -7.87 -5.87
N LYS A 24 10.72 -6.66 -5.32
CA LYS A 24 11.60 -6.23 -4.22
C LYS A 24 11.39 -7.00 -2.93
N ALA A 25 10.15 -7.34 -2.59
CA ALA A 25 9.83 -8.26 -1.51
C ALA A 25 10.45 -9.66 -1.74
N GLN A 26 10.32 -10.21 -2.94
CA GLN A 26 10.91 -11.52 -3.30
C GLN A 26 12.44 -11.53 -3.20
N GLU A 27 13.08 -10.39 -3.50
CA GLU A 27 14.51 -10.16 -3.33
C GLU A 27 14.90 -9.82 -1.87
N GLN A 28 13.94 -9.74 -0.95
CA GLN A 28 14.09 -9.28 0.44
C GLN A 28 14.79 -7.91 0.55
N ILE A 29 14.54 -7.03 -0.42
CA ILE A 29 15.06 -5.67 -0.44
C ILE A 29 14.02 -4.75 0.19
N SER A 30 14.42 -4.01 1.22
CA SER A 30 13.59 -2.94 1.78
C SER A 30 13.62 -1.72 0.86
N CYS A 31 12.46 -1.24 0.46
CA CYS A 31 12.35 0.02 -0.26
C CYS A 31 10.97 0.67 -0.02
N VAL A 32 10.93 1.99 -0.12
CA VAL A 32 9.70 2.78 -0.02
C VAL A 32 9.64 3.71 -1.23
N VAL A 33 8.53 3.70 -1.96
CA VAL A 33 8.32 4.48 -3.18
C VAL A 33 6.96 5.16 -3.13
N THR A 34 6.90 6.40 -3.60
CA THR A 34 5.65 7.15 -3.75
C THR A 34 5.38 7.44 -5.23
N ARG A 35 4.15 7.17 -5.69
CA ARG A 35 3.70 7.50 -7.04
C ARG A 35 2.32 8.13 -6.99
N GLY A 36 2.24 9.39 -7.42
CA GLY A 36 1.02 10.18 -7.26
C GLY A 36 0.63 10.27 -5.79
N ALA A 37 -0.61 9.87 -5.48
CA ALA A 37 -1.15 9.85 -4.13
C ALA A 37 -0.85 8.55 -3.36
N LEU A 38 -0.18 7.57 -3.97
CA LEU A 38 -0.02 6.22 -3.42
C LEU A 38 1.40 6.01 -2.88
N CYS A 39 1.48 5.23 -1.81
CA CYS A 39 2.75 4.79 -1.22
C CYS A 39 2.86 3.28 -1.37
N TYR A 40 4.03 2.80 -1.77
CA TYR A 40 4.32 1.38 -1.90
C TYR A 40 5.60 1.08 -1.13
N PHE A 41 5.67 -0.08 -0.51
CA PHE A 41 6.92 -0.49 0.14
C PHE A 41 7.07 -2.00 0.17
N SER A 42 8.33 -2.43 0.18
CA SER A 42 8.75 -3.78 0.55
C SER A 42 9.67 -3.72 1.76
N THR A 43 9.86 -4.85 2.42
CA THR A 43 10.64 -4.96 3.66
C THR A 43 11.66 -6.09 3.58
N LEU A 44 12.63 -6.11 4.50
CA LEU A 44 13.62 -7.19 4.57
C LEU A 44 13.01 -8.56 4.93
N THR A 45 11.80 -8.59 5.50
CA THR A 45 11.08 -9.84 5.78
C THR A 45 10.32 -10.36 4.55
N GLY A 46 10.48 -9.73 3.38
CA GLY A 46 9.79 -10.14 2.16
C GLY A 46 8.32 -9.70 2.08
N ASP A 47 7.84 -8.89 3.01
CA ASP A 47 6.49 -8.32 2.91
C ASP A 47 6.47 -7.13 1.97
N ALA A 48 5.38 -7.01 1.20
CA ALA A 48 5.11 -5.88 0.32
C ALA A 48 3.67 -5.37 0.45
N TRP A 49 3.52 -4.05 0.42
CA TRP A 49 2.25 -3.37 0.61
C TRP A 49 2.10 -2.18 -0.32
N MET A 50 0.86 -1.92 -0.71
CA MET A 50 0.40 -0.69 -1.33
C MET A 50 -0.53 0.01 -0.35
N LEU A 51 -0.33 1.31 -0.16
CA LEU A 51 -1.09 2.15 0.75
C LEU A 51 -1.75 3.31 0.00
N ASP A 52 -2.93 3.65 0.49
CA ASP A 52 -3.64 4.89 0.20
C ASP A 52 -3.57 5.79 1.45
N PRO A 53 -2.65 6.76 1.49
CA PRO A 53 -2.52 7.75 2.54
C PRO A 53 -3.77 8.59 2.82
N GLU A 54 -4.63 8.84 1.83
CA GLU A 54 -5.76 9.76 2.01
C GLU A 54 -6.88 9.10 2.81
N ASP A 55 -7.19 7.84 2.47
CA ASP A 55 -8.23 7.07 3.14
C ASP A 55 -7.68 6.10 4.18
N ALA A 56 -6.37 5.98 4.35
CA ALA A 56 -5.72 4.95 5.17
C ALA A 56 -6.11 3.52 4.74
N PHE A 57 -6.22 3.26 3.43
CA PHE A 57 -6.41 1.91 2.91
C PHE A 57 -5.07 1.20 2.72
N ALA A 58 -5.07 -0.11 2.92
CA ALA A 58 -3.94 -0.97 2.65
C ALA A 58 -4.35 -2.14 1.74
N LEU A 59 -3.44 -2.49 0.84
CA LEU A 59 -3.50 -3.67 0.00
C LEU A 59 -2.21 -4.46 0.22
N CYS A 60 -2.36 -5.71 0.64
CA CYS A 60 -1.24 -6.63 0.81
C CYS A 60 -0.83 -7.15 -0.57
N LEU A 61 0.43 -6.95 -0.95
CA LEU A 61 0.97 -7.35 -2.25
C LEU A 61 1.78 -8.65 -2.15
N ALA A 62 2.60 -8.78 -1.10
CA ALA A 62 3.34 -10.00 -0.78
C ALA A 62 3.46 -10.18 0.74
N ILE A 63 3.59 -11.42 1.19
CA ILE A 63 3.94 -11.80 2.58
C ILE A 63 5.09 -12.79 2.47
N ASP A 64 6.21 -12.56 3.14
CA ASP A 64 7.39 -13.44 3.10
C ASP A 64 7.84 -13.81 1.66
N GLY A 65 7.76 -12.84 0.75
CA GLY A 65 8.07 -13.01 -0.68
C GLY A 65 6.94 -13.63 -1.51
N ASP A 66 5.93 -14.23 -0.87
CA ASP A 66 4.80 -14.85 -1.57
C ASP A 66 3.79 -13.80 -2.01
N ARG A 67 3.57 -13.73 -3.32
CA ARG A 67 2.57 -12.85 -3.93
C ARG A 67 1.17 -13.16 -3.40
N GLN A 68 0.46 -12.12 -2.99
CA GLN A 68 -0.93 -12.22 -2.54
C GLN A 68 -1.92 -12.01 -3.69
N ASN A 69 -3.15 -12.48 -3.51
CA ASN A 69 -4.22 -12.26 -4.47
C ASN A 69 -4.82 -10.85 -4.30
N PHE A 70 -4.72 -10.01 -5.32
CA PHE A 70 -5.30 -8.67 -5.34
C PHE A 70 -5.84 -8.30 -6.71
N ARG A 71 -6.63 -7.22 -6.76
CA ARG A 71 -7.23 -6.72 -7.99
C ARG A 71 -7.00 -5.22 -8.13
N ILE A 72 -6.25 -4.86 -9.16
CA ILE A 72 -6.07 -3.49 -9.65
C ILE A 72 -6.58 -3.51 -11.10
N LEU A 73 -7.53 -2.64 -11.42
CA LEU A 73 -8.03 -2.44 -12.78
C LEU A 73 -7.58 -1.07 -13.24
N GLU A 74 -6.70 -1.03 -14.24
CA GLU A 74 -6.26 0.21 -14.83
C GLU A 74 -7.13 0.56 -16.04
N THR A 75 -7.40 1.85 -16.21
CA THR A 75 -7.94 2.47 -17.41
C THR A 75 -6.95 3.52 -17.89
N ASP A 76 -7.19 4.12 -19.06
CA ASP A 76 -6.28 5.10 -19.69
C ASP A 76 -5.95 6.33 -18.82
N SER A 77 -6.69 6.57 -17.74
CA SER A 77 -6.49 7.75 -16.85
C SER A 77 -6.60 7.46 -15.36
N THR A 78 -7.07 6.28 -14.95
CA THR A 78 -7.33 5.96 -13.54
C THR A 78 -7.04 4.50 -13.23
N SER A 79 -6.76 4.21 -11.97
CA SER A 79 -6.65 2.85 -11.45
C SER A 79 -7.73 2.60 -10.41
N ALA A 80 -8.58 1.60 -10.60
CA ALA A 80 -9.53 1.13 -9.60
C ALA A 80 -8.90 0.00 -8.78
N VAL A 81 -8.71 0.24 -7.48
CA VAL A 81 -8.08 -0.70 -6.55
C VAL A 81 -9.12 -1.30 -5.63
N GLU A 82 -9.17 -2.64 -5.55
CA GLU A 82 -9.98 -3.34 -4.57
C GLU A 82 -9.23 -3.43 -3.23
N TRP A 83 -9.43 -2.44 -2.37
CA TRP A 83 -8.76 -2.36 -1.07
C TRP A 83 -9.24 -3.44 -0.10
N GLN A 84 -8.29 -4.10 0.56
CA GLN A 84 -8.55 -5.27 1.39
C GLN A 84 -8.42 -5.01 2.90
N ALA A 85 -7.89 -3.86 3.30
CA ALA A 85 -7.73 -3.51 4.70
C ALA A 85 -7.70 -1.99 4.93
N LYS A 86 -7.83 -1.60 6.20
CA LYS A 86 -7.39 -0.30 6.73
C LYS A 86 -6.04 -0.47 7.42
N TYR A 87 -5.25 0.58 7.48
CA TYR A 87 -4.03 0.60 8.27
C TYR A 87 -3.97 1.78 9.23
N SER A 88 -3.11 1.66 10.23
CA SER A 88 -2.66 2.74 11.09
C SER A 88 -1.24 2.45 11.57
N PHE A 89 -0.59 3.46 12.14
CA PHE A 89 0.66 3.28 12.87
C PHE A 89 0.44 3.60 14.35
N ASP A 90 0.98 2.77 15.22
CA ASP A 90 1.13 3.04 16.65
C ASP A 90 2.62 3.03 17.00
N GLY A 91 3.22 4.23 17.06
CA GLY A 91 4.66 4.39 17.03
C GLY A 91 5.27 3.74 15.79
N ASP A 92 6.19 2.80 16.01
CA ASP A 92 6.85 2.02 14.95
C ASP A 92 6.09 0.76 14.55
N THR A 93 4.89 0.54 15.11
CA THR A 93 4.07 -0.64 14.82
C THR A 93 3.14 -0.36 13.65
N PHE A 94 3.24 -1.17 12.60
CA PHE A 94 2.29 -1.12 11.49
C PHE A 94 1.10 -2.02 11.80
N ILE A 95 -0.11 -1.44 11.84
CA ILE A 95 -1.34 -2.15 12.19
C ILE A 95 -2.22 -2.24 10.96
N VAL A 96 -2.71 -3.44 10.65
CA VAL A 96 -3.61 -3.71 9.53
C VAL A 96 -4.88 -4.37 10.02
N VAL A 97 -6.03 -3.82 9.63
CA VAL A 97 -7.36 -4.33 10.01
C VAL A 97 -8.17 -4.64 8.75
N GLU A 98 -8.50 -5.92 8.58
CA GLU A 98 -9.32 -6.40 7.48
C GLU A 98 -10.82 -6.16 7.75
N PRO A 99 -11.68 -6.11 6.70
CA PRO A 99 -13.12 -5.97 6.87
C PRO A 99 -13.77 -7.07 7.73
N SER A 100 -13.14 -8.23 7.83
CA SER A 100 -13.56 -9.32 8.73
C SER A 100 -13.44 -8.96 10.22
N GLY A 101 -12.65 -7.93 10.56
CA GLY A 101 -12.22 -7.62 11.91
C GLY A 101 -10.88 -8.27 12.29
N ARG A 102 -10.30 -9.09 11.41
CA ARG A 102 -8.96 -9.65 11.63
C ARG A 102 -7.93 -8.53 11.64
N MET A 103 -7.18 -8.45 12.74
CA MET A 103 -6.13 -7.45 12.96
C MET A 103 -4.76 -8.12 12.96
N ARG A 104 -3.77 -7.47 12.35
CA ARG A 104 -2.35 -7.81 12.45
C ARG A 104 -1.58 -6.61 12.97
N GLN A 105 -0.73 -6.83 13.96
CA GLN A 105 0.28 -5.88 14.41
C GLN A 105 1.62 -6.38 13.92
N ILE A 106 2.35 -5.52 13.20
CA ILE A 106 3.57 -5.88 12.51
C ILE A 106 4.69 -4.98 13.01
N PHE A 107 5.76 -5.62 13.46
CA PHE A 107 6.92 -4.99 14.08
C PHE A 107 8.15 -5.11 13.18
N GLY A 108 9.11 -4.19 13.33
CA GLY A 108 10.40 -4.25 12.62
C GLY A 108 10.38 -3.70 11.20
N TYR A 109 9.26 -3.16 10.73
CA TYR A 109 9.21 -2.43 9.46
C TYR A 109 9.89 -1.06 9.62
N PRO A 110 10.41 -0.47 8.53
CA PRO A 110 10.98 0.87 8.56
C PRO A 110 9.88 1.94 8.69
N ALA A 111 9.17 1.94 9.83
CA ALA A 111 7.95 2.71 10.06
C ALA A 111 8.15 4.20 9.80
N LYS A 112 9.27 4.78 10.28
CA LYS A 112 9.60 6.18 10.06
C LYS A 112 9.76 6.53 8.58
N GLU A 113 10.39 5.68 7.78
CA GLU A 113 10.55 5.90 6.33
C GLU A 113 9.19 5.81 5.63
N ILE A 114 8.37 4.83 5.99
CA ILE A 114 7.02 4.65 5.44
C ILE A 114 6.13 5.85 5.80
N GLN A 115 6.15 6.28 7.06
CA GLN A 115 5.39 7.44 7.54
C GLN A 115 5.81 8.74 6.84
N ASN A 116 7.11 8.95 6.61
CA ASN A 116 7.59 10.09 5.82
C ASN A 116 7.10 10.05 4.37
N ALA A 117 7.12 8.87 3.73
CA ALA A 117 6.60 8.69 2.39
C ALA A 117 5.09 8.95 2.30
N ILE A 118 4.32 8.48 3.29
CA ILE A 118 2.87 8.77 3.44
C ILE A 118 2.64 10.27 3.52
N ALA A 119 3.38 10.98 4.39
CA ALA A 119 3.26 12.42 4.55
C ALA A 119 3.57 13.18 3.24
N ASN A 120 4.60 12.75 2.51
CA ASN A 120 4.95 13.34 1.21
C ASN A 120 3.86 13.11 0.16
N ALA A 121 3.29 11.91 0.07
CA ALA A 121 2.20 11.59 -0.84
C ALA A 121 0.93 12.42 -0.56
N GLN A 122 0.61 12.68 0.71
CA GLN A 122 -0.51 13.55 1.12
C GLN A 122 -0.28 15.04 0.80
N GLN A 123 0.96 15.51 0.77
CA GLN A 123 1.28 16.88 0.38
C GLN A 123 1.17 17.08 -1.13
N ALA A 124 1.57 16.08 -1.92
CA ALA A 124 1.50 16.11 -3.38
C ALA A 124 0.06 16.24 -3.92
N THR A 125 -0.94 15.77 -3.16
CA THR A 125 -2.36 15.94 -3.51
C THR A 125 -2.92 17.31 -3.11
N ARG A 126 -2.45 17.89 -1.99
CA ARG A 126 -2.89 19.21 -1.50
C ARG A 126 -2.39 20.39 -2.34
N GLY A 127 -1.22 20.29 -2.97
CA GLY A 127 -0.66 21.37 -3.80
C GLY A 127 -1.33 21.57 -5.17
N LYS A 128 -2.37 20.80 -5.51
CA LYS A 128 -3.13 20.89 -6.77
C LYS A 128 -4.52 21.53 -6.61
N GLN A 129 -4.85 22.08 -5.45
CA GLN A 129 -6.09 22.83 -5.20
C GLN A 129 -5.90 24.34 -5.34
#